data_AF-A0A7J5ADN5-F1
#
_entry.id   AF-A0A7J5ADN5-F1
#
_cell.length_a   1.000
_cell.length_b   1.000
_cell.length_c   1.000
_cell.angle_alpha   90.00
_cell.angle_beta   90.00
_cell.angle_gamma   90.00
#
_symmetry.space_group_name_H-M   'P 1'
#
loop_
_entity.id
_entity.type
_entity.pdbx_description
1 polymer ?
#
loop_
_entity_poly.entity_id
_entity_poly.type
_entity_poly.pdbx_seq_one_letter_code
_entity_poly.pdbx_strand_id
1 'polypeptide(L)'
;MSKELDLMNYNIIGEFNSGLKVYLENKLVMYSKVSRKFFSDIIKVYDRKQNLILEVKQHSDYYEIIKINDKDFWDIIKINKDEIIFGENQVIDFRSKWFTISLYPKMKIYFKNEEIGLIRAKLFSLNINTDLYIKRFENDLVKYVLILLLCRFSSVDHG
;
A
#
# COMPACT_ATOMS: atom_id res chain seq x y z
N MET A 1 2.67 17.13 -28.39
CA MET A 1 3.49 15.90 -28.27
C MET A 1 3.38 15.41 -26.83
N SER A 2 2.47 14.49 -26.55
CA SER A 2 2.33 13.91 -25.20
C SER A 2 3.55 13.03 -24.94
N LYS A 3 4.35 13.36 -23.93
CA LYS A 3 5.25 12.37 -23.34
C LYS A 3 4.35 11.25 -22.81
N GLU A 4 4.34 10.10 -23.48
CA GLU A 4 3.78 8.89 -22.88
C GLU A 4 4.55 8.68 -21.57
N LEU A 5 3.87 8.89 -20.45
CA LEU A 5 4.42 8.55 -19.14
C LEU A 5 4.57 7.03 -19.16
N ASP A 6 5.82 6.55 -19.14
CA ASP A 6 6.12 5.14 -18.94
C ASP A 6 5.64 4.77 -17.52
N LEU A 7 4.48 4.15 -17.45
CA LEU A 7 3.78 3.83 -16.20
C LEU A 7 3.89 2.33 -15.94
N MET A 8 4.35 1.96 -14.75
CA MET A 8 4.19 0.60 -14.26
C MET A 8 2.77 0.42 -13.74
N ASN A 9 2.15 -0.71 -14.07
CA ASN A 9 0.81 -1.06 -13.62
C ASN A 9 0.85 -2.31 -12.73
N TYR A 10 0.51 -2.12 -11.45
CA TYR A 10 0.35 -3.20 -10.48
C TYR A 10 -1.13 -3.47 -10.27
N ASN A 11 -1.49 -4.74 -10.15
CA ASN A 11 -2.84 -5.12 -9.78
C ASN A 11 -2.85 -5.62 -8.32
N ILE A 12 -3.71 -5.03 -7.50
CA ILE A 12 -3.88 -5.37 -6.09
C ILE A 12 -5.22 -6.08 -5.92
N ILE A 13 -5.16 -7.32 -5.47
CA ILE A 13 -6.34 -8.16 -5.25
C ILE A 13 -6.31 -8.71 -3.84
N GLY A 14 -7.45 -8.71 -3.16
CA GLY A 14 -7.61 -9.51 -1.95
C GLY A 14 -8.99 -9.40 -1.37
N GLU A 15 -9.20 -10.18 -0.32
CA GLU A 15 -10.43 -10.12 0.46
C GLU A 15 -10.23 -9.16 1.62
N PHE A 16 -11.31 -8.47 1.97
CA PHE A 16 -11.33 -7.66 3.18
C PHE A 16 -10.92 -8.54 4.37
N ASN A 17 -10.15 -7.95 5.29
CA ASN A 17 -9.83 -8.55 6.58
C ASN A 17 -8.99 -9.84 6.53
N SER A 18 -8.51 -10.23 5.35
CA SER A 18 -7.68 -11.42 5.14
C SER A 18 -6.30 -11.09 4.56
N GLY A 19 -6.12 -9.85 4.10
CA GLY A 19 -4.90 -9.38 3.45
C GLY A 19 -5.03 -9.25 1.93
N LEU A 20 -3.96 -8.78 1.32
CA LEU A 20 -3.92 -8.36 -0.08
C LEU A 20 -2.71 -8.96 -0.79
N LYS A 21 -2.82 -9.12 -2.10
CA LYS A 21 -1.75 -9.59 -2.99
C LYS A 21 -1.52 -8.54 -4.07
N VAL A 22 -0.25 -8.21 -4.32
CA VAL A 22 0.18 -7.27 -5.35
C VAL A 22 0.85 -8.04 -6.48
N TYR A 23 0.38 -7.82 -7.70
CA TYR A 23 0.90 -8.43 -8.92
C TYR A 23 1.45 -7.37 -9.87
N LEU A 24 2.56 -7.68 -10.53
CA LEU A 24 3.08 -6.95 -11.68
C LEU A 24 3.17 -7.95 -12.84
N GLU A 25 2.52 -7.66 -13.97
CA GLU A 25 2.51 -8.57 -15.14
C GLU A 25 2.14 -10.03 -14.76
N ASN A 26 1.08 -10.19 -13.94
CA ASN A 26 0.62 -11.47 -13.39
C ASN A 26 1.60 -12.22 -12.47
N LYS A 27 2.74 -11.62 -12.12
CA LYS A 27 3.70 -12.18 -11.16
C LYS A 27 3.47 -11.56 -9.80
N LEU A 28 3.36 -12.40 -8.77
CA LEU A 28 3.28 -11.93 -7.38
C LEU A 28 4.55 -11.17 -7.01
N VAL A 29 4.39 -9.97 -6.46
CA VAL A 29 5.48 -9.09 -6.02
C VAL A 29 5.58 -9.10 -4.49
N MET A 30 4.46 -8.81 -3.84
CA MET A 30 4.33 -8.66 -2.40
C MET A 30 2.92 -9.04 -1.96
N TYR A 31 2.75 -9.50 -0.73
CA TYR A 31 1.42 -9.72 -0.16
C TYR A 31 1.39 -9.46 1.32
N SER A 32 0.20 -9.27 1.87
CA SER A 32 -0.04 -9.16 3.30
C SER A 32 -0.93 -10.29 3.81
N LYS A 33 -0.84 -10.54 5.11
CA LYS A 33 -1.79 -11.34 5.89
C LYS A 33 -2.23 -10.54 7.10
N VAL A 34 -3.49 -10.71 7.50
CA VAL A 34 -4.05 -10.04 8.68
C VAL A 34 -4.41 -11.08 9.73
N SER A 35 -3.95 -10.85 10.96
CA SER A 35 -4.36 -11.61 12.14
C SER A 35 -5.18 -10.69 13.03
N ARG A 36 -6.49 -10.97 13.15
CA ARG A 36 -7.41 -10.12 13.91
C ARG A 36 -7.38 -10.46 15.40
N LYS A 37 -7.36 -9.43 16.24
CA LYS A 37 -7.63 -9.54 17.68
C LYS A 37 -8.66 -8.46 18.04
N PHE A 38 -9.44 -8.69 19.10
CA PHE A 38 -10.57 -7.85 19.54
C PHE A 38 -10.35 -6.33 19.54
N PHE A 39 -9.11 -5.85 19.69
CA PHE A 39 -8.79 -4.41 19.75
C PHE A 39 -7.67 -3.97 18.80
N SER A 40 -7.09 -4.88 18.02
CA SER A 40 -5.98 -4.54 17.12
C SER A 40 -5.75 -5.64 16.10
N ASP A 41 -5.64 -5.25 14.84
CA ASP A 41 -5.24 -6.14 13.77
C ASP A 41 -3.71 -6.11 13.63
N ILE A 42 -3.09 -7.30 13.49
CA ILE A 42 -1.68 -7.43 13.15
C ILE A 42 -1.60 -7.68 11.65
N ILE A 43 -0.87 -6.83 10.94
CA ILE A 43 -0.63 -6.93 9.50
C ILE A 43 0.81 -7.36 9.29
N LYS A 44 1.01 -8.46 8.58
CA LYS A 44 2.32 -8.97 8.19
C LYS A 44 2.46 -8.87 6.69
N VAL A 45 3.52 -8.23 6.21
CA VAL A 45 3.84 -8.07 4.80
C VAL A 45 5.00 -8.98 4.44
N TYR A 46 4.87 -9.65 3.29
CA TYR A 46 5.81 -10.65 2.81
C TYR A 46 6.20 -10.37 1.36
N ASP A 47 7.42 -10.75 1.00
CA ASP A 47 7.85 -10.82 -0.39
C ASP A 47 7.20 -12.02 -1.13
N ARG A 48 7.45 -12.11 -2.44
CA ARG A 48 7.01 -13.25 -3.27
C ARG A 48 7.56 -14.61 -2.85
N LYS A 49 8.65 -14.66 -2.07
CA LYS A 49 9.30 -15.87 -1.57
C LYS A 49 8.84 -16.23 -0.15
N GLN A 50 7.83 -15.53 0.38
CA GLN A 50 7.27 -15.69 1.73
C GLN A 50 8.22 -15.27 2.86
N ASN A 51 9.26 -14.47 2.55
CA ASN A 51 10.06 -13.84 3.58
C ASN A 51 9.26 -12.69 4.18
N LEU A 52 9.21 -12.62 5.51
CA LEU A 52 8.60 -11.48 6.21
C LEU A 52 9.44 -10.23 5.93
N ILE A 53 8.78 -9.16 5.45
CA ILE A 53 9.39 -7.84 5.24
C ILE A 53 9.13 -6.97 6.47
N LEU A 54 7.86 -6.85 6.84
CA LEU A 54 7.36 -5.90 7.84
C LEU A 54 6.21 -6.53 8.63
N GLU A 55 6.20 -6.30 9.95
CA GLU A 55 5.08 -6.61 10.83
C GLU A 55 4.66 -5.34 11.56
N VAL A 56 3.39 -4.98 11.43
CA VAL A 56 2.79 -3.83 12.10
C VAL A 56 1.54 -4.20 12.87
N LYS A 57 1.28 -3.45 13.93
CA LYS A 57 0.01 -3.46 14.65
C LYS A 57 -0.78 -2.22 14.26
N GLN A 58 -2.02 -2.43 13.83
CA GLN A 58 -2.91 -1.33 13.51
C GLN A 58 -3.51 -0.70 14.78
N HIS A 59 -3.46 0.63 14.81
CA HIS A 59 -4.23 1.50 15.69
C HIS A 59 -5.19 2.35 14.82
N SER A 60 -6.02 3.19 15.44
CA SER A 60 -7.05 3.97 14.71
C SER A 60 -6.48 4.82 13.57
N ASP A 61 -5.36 5.51 13.83
CA ASP A 61 -4.80 6.52 12.91
C ASP A 61 -3.39 6.17 12.39
N TYR A 62 -2.74 5.17 12.99
CA TYR A 62 -1.36 4.81 12.67
C TYR A 62 -1.10 3.31 12.78
N TYR A 63 0.05 2.88 12.25
CA TYR A 63 0.55 1.54 12.37
C TYR A 63 1.83 1.54 13.22
N GLU A 64 1.79 0.83 14.33
CA GLU A 64 2.96 0.60 15.18
C GLU A 64 3.83 -0.47 14.53
N ILE A 65 5.08 -0.13 14.22
CA ILE A 65 6.05 -1.07 13.66
C ILE A 65 6.51 -2.02 14.76
N ILE A 66 6.13 -3.29 14.66
CA ILE A 66 6.61 -4.34 15.58
C ILE A 66 7.99 -4.82 15.12
N LYS A 67 8.15 -5.02 13.81
CA LYS A 67 9.36 -5.62 13.26
C LYS A 67 9.59 -5.26 11.79
N ILE A 68 10.84 -4.98 11.43
CA ILE A 68 11.30 -4.90 10.04
C ILE A 68 12.41 -5.94 9.85
N ASN A 69 12.19 -6.88 8.93
CA ASN A 69 13.09 -8.00 8.67
C ASN A 69 13.95 -7.80 7.42
N ASP A 70 13.48 -6.97 6.49
CA ASP A 70 14.17 -6.69 5.23
C ASP A 70 14.96 -5.38 5.34
N LYS A 71 16.25 -5.44 4.99
CA LYS A 71 17.19 -4.32 5.10
C LYS A 71 16.80 -3.16 4.21
N ASP A 72 16.11 -3.44 3.10
CA ASP A 72 15.67 -2.42 2.15
C ASP A 72 14.61 -1.48 2.77
N PHE A 73 14.09 -1.79 3.95
CA PHE A 73 13.04 -1.03 4.63
C PHE A 73 13.44 -0.57 6.05
N TRP A 74 14.70 -0.75 6.46
CA TRP A 74 15.19 -0.34 7.78
C TRP A 74 15.13 1.16 8.03
N ASP A 75 15.01 1.95 6.98
CA ASP A 75 14.90 3.39 7.03
C ASP A 75 13.45 3.89 7.22
N ILE A 76 12.45 3.01 7.29
CA ILE A 76 11.08 3.42 7.65
C ILE A 76 11.08 3.93 9.08
N ILE A 77 10.63 5.18 9.25
CA ILE A 77 10.48 5.84 10.55
C ILE A 77 9.07 5.66 11.08
N LYS A 78 8.06 5.86 10.23
CA LYS A 78 6.65 5.88 10.64
C LYS A 78 5.72 5.49 9.51
N ILE A 79 4.63 4.82 9.84
CA ILE A 79 3.54 4.50 8.92
C ILE A 79 2.23 4.96 9.55
N ASN A 80 1.56 5.90 8.89
CA ASN A 80 0.20 6.33 9.22
C ASN A 80 -0.79 5.76 8.20
N LYS A 81 -2.08 6.01 8.40
CA LYS A 81 -3.13 5.56 7.47
C LYS A 81 -2.96 6.08 6.04
N ASP A 82 -2.50 7.32 5.90
CA ASP A 82 -2.40 8.00 4.62
C ASP A 82 -0.96 8.29 4.18
N GLU A 83 0.05 7.99 4.99
CA GLU A 83 1.44 8.34 4.67
C GLU A 83 2.47 7.35 5.25
N ILE A 84 3.63 7.30 4.61
CA ILE A 84 4.82 6.61 5.09
C ILE A 84 5.99 7.59 5.12
N ILE A 85 6.70 7.61 6.25
CA ILE A 85 7.87 8.44 6.50
C ILE A 85 9.10 7.54 6.58
N PHE A 86 10.14 7.86 5.82
CA PHE A 86 11.36 7.07 5.72
C PHE A 86 12.60 7.92 5.46
N GLY A 87 13.78 7.36 5.70
CA GLY A 87 15.08 8.01 5.48
C GLY A 87 15.18 9.36 6.18
N GLU A 88 15.66 10.39 5.47
CA GLU A 88 15.79 11.77 5.97
C GLU A 88 14.44 12.51 6.05
N ASN A 89 13.44 11.93 6.74
CA ASN A 89 12.05 12.43 6.82
C ASN A 89 11.39 12.64 5.45
N GLN A 90 11.71 11.78 4.50
CA GLN A 90 11.02 11.75 3.23
C GLN A 90 9.60 11.19 3.43
N VAL A 91 8.64 11.76 2.70
CA VAL A 91 7.21 11.41 2.86
C VAL A 91 6.62 11.01 1.53
N ILE A 92 6.00 9.83 1.51
CA ILE A 92 5.02 9.44 0.50
C ILE A 92 3.65 9.52 1.15
N ASP A 93 2.74 10.24 0.52
CA ASP A 93 1.38 10.41 1.01
C ASP A 93 0.32 10.06 -0.05
N PHE A 94 -0.84 9.67 0.46
CA PHE A 94 -2.05 9.46 -0.29
C PHE A 94 -2.95 10.67 -0.09
N ARG A 95 -3.14 11.47 -1.15
CA ARG A 95 -4.08 12.61 -1.10
C ARG A 95 -5.38 12.18 -1.75
N SER A 96 -6.43 12.18 -0.94
CA SER A 96 -7.81 11.97 -1.41
C SER A 96 -8.73 13.06 -0.88
N LYS A 97 -9.78 13.34 -1.64
CA LYS A 97 -10.99 13.97 -1.10
C LYS A 97 -11.87 12.82 -0.57
N TRP A 98 -11.87 12.64 0.75
CA TRP A 98 -12.83 11.93 1.61
C TRP A 98 -13.61 10.67 1.12
N PHE A 99 -13.37 9.58 1.86
CA PHE A 99 -14.23 8.46 2.31
C PHE A 99 -14.77 7.35 1.36
N THR A 100 -14.70 6.13 1.93
CA THR A 100 -15.16 4.78 1.52
C THR A 100 -14.72 4.26 0.14
N ILE A 101 -13.92 3.17 0.15
CA ILE A 101 -13.44 2.43 -1.04
C ILE A 101 -14.59 2.01 -1.97
N SER A 102 -15.81 1.87 -1.44
CA SER A 102 -16.99 1.51 -2.24
C SER A 102 -17.52 2.65 -3.13
N LEU A 103 -17.17 3.92 -2.87
CA LEU A 103 -17.80 5.08 -3.54
C LEU A 103 -16.84 5.93 -4.38
N TYR A 104 -15.51 5.78 -4.29
CA TYR A 104 -14.59 6.54 -5.12
C TYR A 104 -13.50 5.71 -5.82
N PRO A 105 -13.40 5.81 -7.17
CA PRO A 105 -12.60 4.91 -7.98
C PRO A 105 -11.12 5.30 -8.06
N LYS A 106 -10.64 6.38 -7.42
CA LYS A 106 -9.30 6.95 -7.69
C LYS A 106 -8.66 7.65 -6.48
N MET A 107 -7.38 7.37 -6.21
CA MET A 107 -6.57 8.01 -5.16
C MET A 107 -5.18 8.36 -5.70
N LYS A 108 -4.68 9.58 -5.46
CA LYS A 108 -3.38 10.04 -5.96
C LYS A 108 -2.28 9.83 -4.93
N ILE A 109 -1.07 9.60 -5.42
CA ILE A 109 0.13 9.33 -4.61
C ILE A 109 1.12 10.44 -4.88
N TYR A 110 1.63 11.06 -3.82
CA TYR A 110 2.59 12.14 -3.91
C TYR A 110 3.89 11.82 -3.20
N PHE A 111 4.98 12.37 -3.73
CA PHE A 111 6.29 12.44 -3.11
C PHE A 111 6.85 13.83 -3.37
N LYS A 112 7.35 14.52 -2.33
CA LYS A 112 7.85 15.91 -2.43
C LYS A 112 6.88 16.88 -3.14
N ASN A 113 5.58 16.71 -2.90
CA ASN A 113 4.47 17.44 -3.54
C ASN A 113 4.30 17.20 -5.06
N GLU A 114 5.03 16.26 -5.65
CA GLU A 114 4.82 15.82 -7.03
C GLU A 114 3.97 14.56 -7.07
N GLU A 115 3.00 14.51 -7.99
CA GLU A 115 2.19 13.31 -8.22
C GLU A 115 3.07 12.24 -8.87
N ILE A 116 3.29 11.13 -8.18
CA ILE A 116 4.12 10.01 -8.65
C ILE A 116 3.27 8.81 -9.10
N GLY A 117 2.00 8.75 -8.71
CA GLY A 117 1.13 7.65 -9.06
C GLY A 117 -0.35 7.87 -8.76
N LEU A 118 -1.15 6.88 -9.18
CA LEU A 118 -2.59 6.84 -9.06
C LEU A 118 -3.04 5.42 -8.76
N ILE A 119 -3.89 5.25 -7.76
CA ILE A 119 -4.59 4.01 -7.46
C ILE A 119 -6.00 4.13 -8.01
N ARG A 120 -6.49 3.11 -8.72
CA ARG A 120 -7.83 3.07 -9.29
C ARG A 120 -8.56 1.80 -8.88
N ALA A 121 -9.68 1.93 -8.17
CA ALA A 121 -10.54 0.79 -7.89
C ALA A 121 -11.32 0.36 -9.15
N LYS A 122 -11.42 -0.96 -9.36
CA LYS A 122 -12.30 -1.52 -10.39
C LYS A 122 -13.72 -1.55 -9.85
N LEU A 123 -14.67 -1.08 -10.66
CA LEU A 123 -16.09 -1.04 -10.30
C LEU A 123 -16.65 -2.46 -10.10
N PHE A 124 -17.69 -2.59 -9.28
CA PHE A 124 -18.49 -3.81 -9.08
C PHE A 124 -17.75 -5.05 -8.53
N SER A 125 -16.58 -4.86 -7.92
CA SER A 125 -15.89 -5.95 -7.22
C SER A 125 -16.43 -6.11 -5.80
N LEU A 126 -16.85 -7.33 -5.44
CA LEU A 126 -17.20 -7.69 -4.05
C LEU A 126 -15.96 -7.73 -3.13
N ASN A 127 -14.77 -7.75 -3.72
CA ASN A 127 -13.47 -7.82 -3.06
C ASN A 127 -12.63 -6.58 -3.41
N ILE A 128 -11.51 -6.38 -2.72
CA ILE A 128 -10.54 -5.35 -3.11
C ILE A 128 -9.91 -5.76 -4.44
N ASN A 129 -10.14 -4.94 -5.47
CA ASN A 129 -9.54 -5.11 -6.79
C ASN A 129 -9.21 -3.72 -7.35
N THR A 130 -7.93 -3.37 -7.29
CA THR A 130 -7.45 -2.04 -7.67
C THR A 130 -6.23 -2.15 -8.58
N ASP A 131 -6.06 -1.15 -9.43
CA ASP A 131 -4.86 -0.98 -10.23
C ASP A 131 -4.05 0.20 -9.67
N LEU A 132 -2.75 0.02 -9.47
CA LEU A 132 -1.79 1.07 -9.13
C LEU A 132 -0.96 1.39 -10.37
N TYR A 133 -1.04 2.65 -10.80
CA TYR A 133 -0.21 3.23 -11.85
C TYR A 133 0.86 4.10 -11.21
N ILE A 134 2.14 3.81 -11.45
CA ILE A 134 3.27 4.57 -10.89
C ILE A 134 4.29 4.89 -11.97
N LYS A 135 4.88 6.09 -11.91
CA LYS A 135 5.88 6.53 -12.90
C LYS A 135 7.16 5.70 -12.77
N ARG A 136 7.66 5.17 -13.89
CA ARG A 136 8.76 4.17 -13.92
C ARG A 136 10.11 4.65 -13.38
N PHE A 137 10.37 5.96 -13.39
CA PHE A 137 11.66 6.50 -12.94
C PHE A 137 11.86 6.49 -11.41
N GLU A 138 10.83 6.11 -10.64
CA GLU A 138 10.82 6.11 -9.17
C GLU A 138 10.84 4.69 -8.56
N ASN A 139 11.52 3.73 -9.19
CA ASN A 139 11.47 2.30 -8.80
C ASN A 139 11.70 2.05 -7.30
N ASP A 140 12.64 2.77 -6.69
CA ASP A 140 12.95 2.61 -5.27
C ASP A 140 11.84 3.13 -4.36
N LEU A 141 11.02 4.10 -4.82
CA LEU A 141 9.88 4.60 -4.06
C LEU A 141 8.68 3.64 -4.11
N VAL A 142 8.58 2.84 -5.17
CA VAL A 142 7.47 1.91 -5.37
C VAL A 142 7.30 0.98 -4.17
N LYS A 143 8.40 0.49 -3.58
CA LYS A 143 8.34 -0.43 -2.44
C LYS A 143 7.61 0.18 -1.24
N TYR A 144 7.82 1.46 -0.95
CA TYR A 144 7.15 2.17 0.14
C TYR A 144 5.67 2.40 -0.17
N VAL A 145 5.34 2.71 -1.43
CA VAL A 145 3.95 2.81 -1.89
C VAL A 145 3.22 1.48 -1.69
N LEU A 146 3.86 0.36 -2.05
CA LEU A 146 3.28 -0.98 -1.88
C LEU A 146 3.09 -1.33 -0.40
N ILE A 147 4.05 -1.02 0.46
CA ILE A 147 3.93 -1.21 1.92
C ILE A 147 2.75 -0.41 2.45
N LEU A 148 2.68 0.88 2.14
CA LEU A 148 1.61 1.76 2.60
C LEU A 148 0.24 1.29 2.11
N LEU A 149 0.13 0.86 0.84
CA LEU A 149 -1.08 0.25 0.27
C LEU A 149 -1.52 -0.99 1.05
N LEU A 150 -0.59 -1.93 1.27
CA LEU A 150 -0.87 -3.17 1.95
C LEU A 150 -1.31 -2.90 3.40
N CYS A 151 -0.60 -2.05 4.15
CA CYS A 151 -1.01 -1.68 5.50
C CYS A 151 -2.38 -1.01 5.51
N ARG A 152 -2.61 -0.03 4.63
CA ARG A 152 -3.84 0.75 4.57
C ARG A 152 -5.06 -0.11 4.27
N PHE A 153 -4.97 -0.99 3.28
CA PHE A 153 -6.13 -1.63 2.68
C PHE A 153 -6.38 -3.07 3.17
N SER A 154 -5.44 -3.70 3.87
CA SER A 154 -5.60 -5.09 4.31
C SER A 154 -6.63 -5.28 5.43
N SER A 155 -6.89 -4.25 6.22
CA SER A 155 -7.66 -4.32 7.47
C SER A 155 -8.79 -3.28 7.53
N VAL A 156 -9.24 -2.80 6.36
CA VAL A 156 -10.38 -1.90 6.29
C VAL A 156 -11.66 -2.69 6.55
N ASP A 157 -12.24 -2.51 7.73
CA ASP A 157 -13.62 -2.91 7.99
C ASP A 157 -14.59 -1.95 7.29
N HIS A 158 -15.51 -2.52 6.53
CA HIS A 158 -16.73 -1.83 6.12
C HIS A 158 -17.87 -2.33 7.02
N GLY A 159 -17.92 -1.79 8.22
CA GLY A 159 -19.11 -1.78 9.09
C GLY A 159 -19.85 -0.45 8.94
#